data_AF-A0A482W9Q8-F1
#
_entry.id   AF-A0A482W9Q8-F1
#
_cell.length_a   1.000
_cell.length_b   1.000
_cell.length_c   1.000
_cell.angle_alpha   90.00
_cell.angle_beta   90.00
_cell.angle_gamma   90.00
#
_symmetry.space_group_name_H-M   'P 1'
#
loop_
_entity.id
_entity.type
_entity.pdbx_description
1 polymer ?
#
loop_
_entity_poly.entity_id
_entity_poly.type
_entity_poly.pdbx_seq_one_letter_code
_entity_poly.pdbx_strand_id
1 'polypeptide(L)'
;MTSCSQCHNCLCLLYDEDIMANWFAEDSNLNTVCQSCNKPTVPLLTMMITGKNIPQYDPFSVPYLNPLVLRKELENVLTQEGDLSLAEAKFVDEHPIIYWNLVWTFERINVQTHLPNLYLKTRTEEGSSEKKDKSGSDGNTEAGNVMQPVEEGTDPLTQELAALVEPLKSLAAERESQQRMREGKSKTISIYRDILFLACKALGRSHIDLNAFDKQYSSAYYRVTERNNRQYGPQDKPISLIALYCRQYFRPLSLP
;
A
#
# COMPACT_ATOMS: atom_id res chain seq x y z
N MET A 1 -4.33 -5.33 -1.01
CA MET A 1 -3.23 -5.03 -1.95
C MET A 1 -2.47 -3.83 -1.38
N THR A 2 -1.18 -3.67 -1.66
CA THR A 2 -0.38 -2.53 -1.15
C THR A 2 -0.44 -1.37 -2.14
N SER A 3 -0.33 -0.13 -1.65
CA SER A 3 -0.20 1.03 -2.55
C SER A 3 1.19 1.07 -3.17
N CYS A 4 1.37 1.91 -4.19
CA CYS A 4 2.66 2.09 -4.82
C CYS A 4 2.87 3.53 -5.30
N SER A 5 4.14 3.95 -5.31
CA SER A 5 4.61 5.19 -5.92
C SER A 5 5.40 4.88 -7.18
N GLN A 6 5.33 5.75 -8.19
CA GLN A 6 6.15 5.63 -9.39
C GLN A 6 7.48 6.36 -9.22
N CYS A 7 8.60 5.68 -9.52
CA CYS A 7 9.91 6.31 -9.56
C CYS A 7 10.01 7.29 -10.75
N HIS A 8 10.34 8.56 -10.48
CA HIS A 8 10.49 9.56 -11.55
C HIS A 8 11.69 9.31 -12.48
N ASN A 9 12.69 8.55 -12.02
CA ASN A 9 13.91 8.28 -12.79
C ASN A 9 13.75 7.17 -13.85
N CYS A 10 13.00 6.12 -13.51
CA CYS A 10 12.90 4.89 -14.31
C CYS A 10 11.47 4.39 -14.54
N LEU A 11 10.47 5.05 -13.97
CA LEU A 11 9.04 4.71 -14.08
C LEU A 11 8.63 3.37 -13.45
N CYS A 12 9.57 2.67 -12.77
CA CYS A 12 9.28 1.48 -11.98
C CYS A 12 8.34 1.82 -10.80
N LEU A 13 7.44 0.91 -10.48
CA LEU A 13 6.60 1.01 -9.29
C LEU A 13 7.38 0.58 -8.05
N LEU A 14 7.26 1.36 -6.99
CA LEU A 14 7.79 1.12 -5.66
C LEU A 14 6.60 0.87 -4.74
N TYR A 15 6.50 -0.34 -4.19
CA TYR A 15 5.42 -0.71 -3.29
C TYR A 15 5.74 -0.24 -1.87
N ASP A 16 4.72 -0.02 -1.04
CA ASP A 16 4.93 0.54 0.32
C ASP A 16 5.97 -0.24 1.12
N GLU A 17 5.95 -1.57 1.06
CA GLU A 17 6.94 -2.40 1.75
C GLU A 17 8.38 -2.18 1.28
N ASP A 18 8.58 -1.89 -0.01
CA ASP A 18 9.90 -1.60 -0.59
C ASP A 18 10.34 -0.18 -0.25
N ILE A 19 9.39 0.76 -0.18
CA ILE A 19 9.64 2.15 0.24
C ILE A 19 10.08 2.16 1.70
N MET A 20 9.30 1.52 2.58
CA MET A 20 9.57 1.44 4.02
C MET A 20 10.86 0.66 4.32
N ALA A 21 11.16 -0.38 3.54
CA ALA A 21 12.40 -1.16 3.73
C ALA A 21 13.69 -0.37 3.45
N ASN A 22 13.60 0.74 2.72
CA ASN A 22 14.73 1.59 2.38
C ASN A 22 14.78 2.89 3.22
N TRP A 23 13.93 3.02 4.24
CA TRP A 23 14.02 4.12 5.19
C TRP A 23 14.91 3.75 6.37
N PHE A 24 15.85 4.63 6.67
CA PHE A 24 16.74 4.49 7.83
C PHE A 24 16.36 5.49 8.92
N ALA A 25 16.74 5.18 10.17
CA ALA A 25 16.42 6.03 11.32
C ALA A 25 17.05 7.43 11.24
N GLU A 26 18.18 7.53 10.55
CA GLU A 26 18.95 8.76 10.37
C GLU A 26 18.49 9.61 9.17
N ASP A 27 17.53 9.10 8.38
CA ASP A 27 17.04 9.81 7.21
C ASP A 27 16.11 10.95 7.64
N SER A 28 16.65 12.16 7.60
CA SER A 28 15.92 13.41 7.78
C SER A 28 15.31 13.95 6.48
N ASN A 29 15.46 13.22 5.37
CA ASN A 29 14.99 13.65 4.06
C ASN A 29 13.80 12.79 3.57
N LEU A 30 13.06 13.31 2.60
CA LEU A 30 11.85 12.68 2.06
C LEU A 30 12.12 11.54 1.08
N ASN A 31 13.38 11.18 0.85
CA ASN A 31 13.71 10.26 -0.22
C ASN A 31 13.66 8.80 0.25
N THR A 32 13.38 7.92 -0.71
CA THR A 32 13.70 6.51 -0.65
C THR A 32 14.61 6.17 -1.83
N VAL A 33 15.11 4.94 -1.89
CA VAL A 33 15.94 4.46 -3.01
C VAL A 33 15.10 3.57 -3.92
N CYS A 34 15.12 3.85 -5.22
CA CYS A 34 14.43 2.99 -6.18
C CYS A 34 15.16 1.65 -6.35
N GLN A 35 14.52 0.53 -6.03
CA GLN A 35 15.08 -0.81 -6.16
C GLN A 35 15.47 -1.22 -7.60
N SER A 36 14.93 -0.53 -8.61
CA SER A 36 15.22 -0.81 -10.02
C SER A 36 16.47 -0.06 -10.51
N CYS A 37 16.55 1.25 -10.27
CA CYS A 37 17.63 2.09 -10.81
C CYS A 37 18.63 2.60 -9.76
N ASN A 38 18.44 2.27 -8.48
CA ASN A 38 19.25 2.68 -7.33
C ASN A 38 19.43 4.20 -7.17
N LYS A 39 18.55 5.01 -7.78
CA LYS A 39 18.55 6.47 -7.61
C LYS A 39 17.59 6.89 -6.50
N PRO A 40 17.94 7.94 -5.74
CA PRO A 40 17.00 8.58 -4.83
C PRO A 40 15.74 9.03 -5.57
N THR A 41 14.59 8.88 -4.92
CA THR A 41 13.29 9.34 -5.42
C THR A 41 12.41 9.69 -4.23
N VAL A 42 11.60 10.73 -4.36
CA VAL A 42 10.56 11.04 -3.36
C VAL A 42 9.39 10.09 -3.64
N PRO A 43 8.99 9.23 -2.67
CA PRO A 43 7.78 8.45 -2.80
C PRO A 43 6.56 9.34 -2.57
N LEU A 44 5.46 9.03 -3.24
CA LEU A 44 4.20 9.76 -3.14
C LEU A 44 3.09 8.84 -2.61
N LEU A 45 2.27 9.36 -1.69
CA LEU A 45 0.97 8.80 -1.37
C LEU A 45 -0.05 9.41 -2.32
N THR A 46 -0.72 8.58 -3.10
CA THR A 46 -1.81 9.00 -3.97
C THR A 46 -3.14 8.62 -3.33
N MET A 47 -4.00 9.61 -3.11
CA MET A 47 -5.31 9.43 -2.50
C MET A 47 -6.40 9.60 -3.54
N MET A 48 -7.39 8.71 -3.47
CA MET A 48 -8.65 8.84 -4.18
C MET A 48 -9.75 8.84 -3.14
N ILE A 49 -10.51 9.93 -3.09
CA ILE A 49 -11.56 10.11 -2.11
C ILE A 49 -12.87 9.79 -2.79
N THR A 50 -13.62 8.85 -2.22
CA THR A 50 -14.90 8.39 -2.74
C THR A 50 -15.95 8.47 -1.65
N GLY A 51 -17.19 8.78 -2.01
CA GLY A 51 -18.29 8.86 -1.06
C GLY A 51 -19.61 9.17 -1.75
N LYS A 52 -20.73 8.74 -1.15
CA LYS A 52 -22.08 8.92 -1.74
C LYS A 52 -22.44 10.38 -2.00
N ASN A 53 -21.86 11.32 -1.24
CA ASN A 53 -22.12 12.76 -1.31
C ASN A 53 -20.85 13.58 -1.63
N ILE A 54 -19.79 12.94 -2.12
CA ILE A 54 -18.55 13.62 -2.48
C ILE A 54 -18.46 13.61 -4.01
N PRO A 55 -18.32 14.76 -4.68
CA PRO A 55 -18.05 14.79 -6.11
C PRO A 55 -16.85 13.91 -6.44
N GLN A 56 -16.87 13.22 -7.56
CA GLN A 56 -15.72 12.43 -7.99
C GLN A 56 -14.58 13.39 -8.34
N TYR A 57 -13.56 13.46 -7.49
CA TYR A 57 -12.35 14.25 -7.73
C TYR A 57 -11.27 13.39 -8.36
N ASP A 58 -10.41 14.05 -9.14
CA ASP A 58 -9.19 13.44 -9.62
C ASP A 58 -8.29 13.05 -8.43
N PRO A 59 -7.60 11.90 -8.50
CA PRO A 59 -6.63 11.52 -7.48
C PRO A 59 -5.55 12.59 -7.34
N PHE A 60 -5.19 12.89 -6.09
CA PHE A 60 -4.11 13.82 -5.78
C PHE A 60 -3.02 13.11 -4.98
N SER A 61 -1.84 13.71 -4.87
CA SER A 61 -0.70 13.09 -4.20
C SER A 61 0.02 14.04 -3.26
N VAL A 62 0.54 13.48 -2.16
CA VAL A 62 1.46 14.16 -1.24
C VAL A 62 2.74 13.35 -1.07
N PRO A 63 3.87 13.95 -0.65
CA PRO A 63 5.04 13.18 -0.26
C PRO A 63 4.71 12.12 0.79
N TYR A 64 5.17 10.88 0.56
CA TYR A 64 5.05 9.80 1.51
C TYR A 64 6.21 9.87 2.51
N LEU A 65 5.90 10.12 3.77
CA LEU A 65 6.88 10.42 4.81
C LEU A 65 7.33 9.18 5.55
N ASN A 66 8.63 9.10 5.83
CA ASN A 66 9.18 8.22 6.85
C ASN A 66 8.46 8.51 8.20
N PRO A 67 8.01 7.49 8.96
CA PRO A 67 7.34 7.69 10.25
C PRO A 67 8.09 8.59 11.24
N LEU A 68 9.43 8.59 11.21
CA LEU A 68 10.24 9.46 12.08
C LEU A 68 10.21 10.92 11.62
N VAL A 69 10.23 11.16 10.32
CA VAL A 69 10.05 12.50 9.74
C VAL A 69 8.64 12.98 10.03
N LEU A 70 7.62 12.14 9.82
CA LEU A 70 6.23 12.45 10.14
C LEU A 70 6.06 12.85 11.61
N ARG A 71 6.67 12.09 12.53
CA ARG A 71 6.65 12.40 13.97
C ARG A 71 7.26 13.76 14.26
N LYS A 72 8.46 14.03 13.73
CA LYS A 72 9.16 15.31 13.93
C LYS A 72 8.32 16.48 13.41
N GLU A 73 7.81 16.38 12.19
CA GLU A 73 7.01 17.45 11.58
C GLU A 73 5.70 17.67 12.33
N LEU A 74 5.05 16.60 12.81
CA LEU A 74 3.90 16.71 13.70
C LEU A 74 4.24 17.43 15.01
N GLU A 75 5.31 17.01 15.71
CA GLU A 75 5.75 17.64 16.96
C GLU A 75 6.08 19.13 16.77
N ASN A 76 6.63 19.52 15.62
CA ASN A 76 6.86 20.92 15.27
C ASN A 76 5.56 21.71 15.17
N VAL A 77 4.55 21.18 14.46
CA VAL A 77 3.24 21.82 14.33
C VAL A 77 2.57 21.97 15.70
N LEU A 78 2.56 20.90 16.50
CA LEU A 78 1.97 20.95 17.85
C LEU A 78 2.68 21.96 18.77
N THR A 79 3.99 22.12 18.63
CA THR A 79 4.76 23.11 19.40
C THR A 79 4.40 24.56 19.00
N GLN A 80 4.09 24.79 17.73
CA GLN A 80 3.81 26.13 17.20
C GLN A 80 2.34 26.53 17.33
N GLU A 81 1.43 25.59 17.10
CA GLU A 81 -0.02 25.82 16.98
C GLU A 81 -0.80 25.27 18.18
N GLY A 82 -0.17 24.45 19.02
CA GLY A 82 -0.78 23.78 20.17
C GLY A 82 -1.50 22.48 19.80
N ASP A 83 -1.74 21.64 20.82
CA ASP A 83 -2.33 20.30 20.66
C ASP A 83 -3.74 20.30 20.04
N LEU A 84 -4.51 21.38 20.26
CA LEU A 84 -5.87 21.50 19.77
C LEU A 84 -5.94 21.70 18.24
N SER A 85 -4.84 22.09 17.59
CA SER A 85 -4.76 22.27 16.13
C SER A 85 -5.21 21.02 15.36
N LEU A 86 -4.88 19.82 15.87
CA LEU A 86 -5.28 18.53 15.28
C LEU A 86 -6.80 18.30 15.25
N ALA A 87 -7.57 19.01 16.06
CA ALA A 87 -9.03 18.90 16.09
C ALA A 87 -9.72 19.91 15.15
N GLU A 88 -8.98 20.87 14.60
CA GLU A 88 -9.52 21.93 13.75
C GLU A 88 -9.63 21.45 12.29
N ALA A 89 -10.74 21.80 11.63
CA ALA A 89 -10.98 21.38 10.25
C ALA A 89 -9.93 21.94 9.28
N LYS A 90 -9.44 23.17 9.55
CA LYS A 90 -8.40 23.85 8.75
C LYS A 90 -7.06 23.09 8.71
N PHE A 91 -6.79 22.19 9.67
CA PHE A 91 -5.57 21.39 9.71
C PHE A 91 -5.37 20.55 8.44
N VAL A 92 -6.47 20.12 7.83
CA VAL A 92 -6.47 19.34 6.57
C VAL A 92 -5.82 20.13 5.43
N ASP A 93 -6.11 21.42 5.35
CA ASP A 93 -5.69 22.30 4.26
C ASP A 93 -4.38 23.03 4.56
N GLU A 94 -4.13 23.36 5.84
CA GLU A 94 -2.88 23.99 6.29
C GLU A 94 -1.71 22.99 6.32
N HIS A 95 -1.98 21.72 6.68
CA HIS A 95 -0.95 20.69 6.85
C HIS A 95 -1.24 19.39 6.06
N PRO A 96 -1.50 19.45 4.74
CA PRO A 96 -2.02 18.32 3.97
C PRO A 96 -1.05 17.13 3.95
N ILE A 97 0.27 17.38 3.89
CA ILE A 97 1.27 16.31 3.88
C ILE A 97 1.22 15.53 5.20
N ILE A 98 1.22 16.22 6.33
CA ILE A 98 1.18 15.60 7.66
C ILE A 98 -0.15 14.87 7.84
N TYR A 99 -1.28 15.54 7.55
CA TYR A 99 -2.61 14.98 7.70
C TYR A 99 -2.80 13.65 6.95
N TRP A 100 -2.50 13.62 5.65
CA TRP A 100 -2.70 12.39 4.85
C TRP A 100 -1.75 11.26 5.24
N ASN A 101 -0.52 11.57 5.64
CA ASN A 101 0.40 10.57 6.17
C ASN A 101 -0.05 10.04 7.53
N LEU A 102 -0.68 10.85 8.39
CA LEU A 102 -1.26 10.39 9.66
C LEU A 102 -2.45 9.46 9.42
N VAL A 103 -3.39 9.86 8.56
CA VAL A 103 -4.55 9.01 8.19
C VAL A 103 -4.06 7.67 7.65
N TRP A 104 -3.10 7.69 6.71
CA TRP A 104 -2.50 6.48 6.15
C TRP A 104 -1.82 5.64 7.23
N THR A 105 -0.98 6.25 8.07
CA THR A 105 -0.20 5.52 9.08
C THR A 105 -1.11 4.86 10.10
N PHE A 106 -2.07 5.61 10.65
CA PHE A 106 -2.98 5.13 11.69
C PHE A 106 -3.82 3.96 11.21
N GLU A 107 -4.30 4.00 9.96
CA GLU A 107 -4.99 2.87 9.34
C GLU A 107 -4.08 1.63 9.28
N ARG A 108 -2.84 1.78 8.82
CA ARG A 108 -1.87 0.67 8.64
C ARG A 108 -1.47 0.00 9.95
N ILE A 109 -1.38 0.77 11.04
CA ILE A 109 -1.05 0.25 12.38
C ILE A 109 -2.31 -0.05 13.22
N ASN A 110 -3.51 0.07 12.64
CA ASN A 110 -4.79 -0.20 13.30
C ASN A 110 -4.99 0.64 14.57
N VAL A 111 -4.60 1.91 14.53
CA VAL A 111 -4.87 2.89 15.56
C VAL A 111 -6.19 3.58 15.24
N GLN A 112 -7.14 3.51 16.18
CA GLN A 112 -8.41 4.22 16.05
C GLN A 112 -8.19 5.72 16.03
N THR A 113 -8.85 6.42 15.11
CA THR A 113 -8.70 7.85 14.94
C THR A 113 -9.96 8.51 14.40
N HIS A 114 -10.14 9.78 14.74
CA HIS A 114 -11.19 10.63 14.19
C HIS A 114 -10.69 11.51 13.03
N LEU A 115 -9.42 11.41 12.65
CA LEU A 115 -8.83 12.23 11.57
C LEU A 115 -9.66 12.21 10.28
N PRO A 116 -10.13 11.05 9.75
CA PRO A 116 -10.94 11.03 8.53
C PRO A 116 -12.20 11.92 8.60
N ASN A 117 -12.75 12.14 9.79
CA ASN A 117 -13.94 12.97 9.97
C ASN A 117 -13.65 14.47 9.80
N LEU A 118 -12.40 14.92 9.97
CA LEU A 118 -12.02 16.33 9.78
C LEU A 118 -12.16 16.75 8.32
N TYR A 119 -11.71 15.90 7.40
CA TYR A 119 -11.89 16.13 5.97
C TYR A 119 -13.37 16.17 5.56
N LEU A 120 -14.24 15.39 6.22
CA LEU A 120 -15.67 15.48 5.94
C LEU A 120 -16.26 16.81 6.39
N LYS A 121 -15.83 17.34 7.55
CA LYS A 121 -16.30 18.63 8.09
C LYS A 121 -16.01 19.79 7.14
N THR A 122 -14.78 19.91 6.62
CA THR A 122 -14.38 20.99 5.70
C THR A 122 -15.28 21.06 4.46
N ARG A 123 -15.70 19.90 3.93
CA ARG A 123 -16.53 19.84 2.72
C ARG A 123 -18.01 20.07 2.95
N THR A 124 -18.53 19.79 4.16
CA THR A 124 -19.92 20.15 4.51
C THR A 124 -20.10 21.66 4.68
N GLU A 125 -19.07 22.37 5.12
CA GLU A 125 -19.13 23.82 5.34
C GLU A 125 -19.16 24.63 4.02
N GLU A 126 -18.64 24.08 2.93
CA GLU A 126 -18.78 24.66 1.58
C GLU A 126 -20.16 24.40 0.94
N GLY A 127 -21.01 23.57 1.56
CA GLY A 127 -22.15 22.93 0.89
C GLY A 127 -23.54 23.10 1.49
N SER A 128 -23.76 23.92 2.52
CA SER A 128 -25.13 24.07 3.06
C SER A 128 -25.51 25.46 3.54
N SER A 129 -26.23 26.17 2.67
CA SER A 129 -27.42 26.91 3.08
C SER A 129 -28.50 25.91 3.51
N GLU A 130 -29.01 26.11 4.72
CA GLU A 130 -30.16 25.53 5.43
C GLU A 130 -31.03 24.46 4.72
N LYS A 131 -31.30 23.35 5.44
CA LYS A 131 -32.58 23.15 6.17
C LYS A 131 -32.54 21.93 7.11
N LYS A 132 -33.10 22.16 8.31
CA LYS A 132 -33.44 21.17 9.35
C LYS A 132 -34.64 20.32 8.93
N ASP A 133 -34.68 19.07 9.39
CA ASP A 133 -35.83 18.54 10.14
C ASP A 133 -35.47 17.28 10.98
N LYS A 134 -36.11 17.18 12.15
CA LYS A 134 -36.10 16.08 13.15
C LYS A 134 -36.98 14.91 12.64
N SER A 135 -37.01 13.65 13.11
CA SER A 135 -36.90 13.01 14.44
C SER A 135 -37.06 11.47 14.29
N GLY A 136 -36.57 10.68 15.24
CA GLY A 136 -37.25 9.44 15.70
C GLY A 136 -36.34 8.27 16.12
N SER A 137 -36.71 7.62 17.23
CA SER A 137 -35.89 6.78 18.14
C SER A 137 -36.16 5.26 18.04
N ASP A 138 -35.37 4.51 18.84
CA ASP A 138 -35.54 3.15 19.40
C ASP A 138 -34.86 2.01 18.60
N GLY A 139 -34.10 1.07 19.17
CA GLY A 139 -33.71 0.78 20.56
C GLY A 139 -33.27 -0.69 20.67
N ASN A 140 -32.17 -0.92 21.41
CA ASN A 140 -31.82 -2.11 22.20
C ASN A 140 -30.85 -3.23 21.70
N THR A 141 -30.28 -3.85 22.74
CA THR A 141 -28.99 -4.53 22.96
C THR A 141 -29.14 -6.06 22.94
N GLU A 142 -28.06 -6.82 22.67
CA GLU A 142 -27.53 -7.92 23.54
C GLU A 142 -26.42 -8.79 22.91
N ALA A 143 -25.73 -9.53 23.78
CA ALA A 143 -24.34 -9.95 23.73
C ALA A 143 -24.14 -11.49 23.68
N GLY A 144 -22.89 -11.90 23.39
CA GLY A 144 -22.31 -13.24 23.65
C GLY A 144 -22.63 -14.30 22.58
N ASN A 145 -21.77 -15.27 22.24
CA ASN A 145 -20.55 -15.75 22.87
C ASN A 145 -19.81 -16.76 21.93
N VAL A 146 -18.53 -17.03 22.22
CA VAL A 146 -17.72 -18.26 21.97
C VAL A 146 -17.21 -18.59 20.54
N MET A 147 -15.88 -18.52 20.38
CA MET A 147 -15.10 -19.23 19.36
C MET A 147 -14.99 -20.73 19.69
N GLN A 148 -15.10 -21.59 18.68
CA GLN A 148 -14.63 -22.97 18.74
C GLN A 148 -13.30 -23.11 17.99
N PRO A 149 -12.38 -23.99 18.42
CA PRO A 149 -11.14 -24.26 17.68
C PRO A 149 -11.45 -25.13 16.47
N VAL A 150 -10.95 -24.74 15.29
CA VAL A 150 -10.94 -25.61 14.11
C VAL A 150 -9.60 -26.34 14.04
N GLU A 151 -9.71 -27.65 13.92
CA GLU A 151 -8.64 -28.64 13.95
C GLU A 151 -7.59 -28.41 12.86
N GLU A 152 -6.33 -28.69 13.20
CA GLU A 152 -5.21 -28.82 12.27
C GLU A 152 -5.48 -29.95 11.27
N GLY A 153 -6.08 -29.61 10.14
CA GLY A 153 -6.08 -30.43 8.93
C GLY A 153 -5.06 -29.90 7.95
N THR A 154 -3.96 -30.61 7.76
CA THR A 154 -3.15 -30.52 6.54
C THR A 154 -4.02 -30.94 5.35
N ASP A 155 -4.61 -29.98 4.64
CA ASP A 155 -5.40 -30.22 3.43
C ASP A 155 -4.47 -30.45 2.21
N PRO A 156 -4.76 -31.38 1.29
CA PRO A 156 -3.90 -31.77 0.16
C PRO A 156 -3.76 -30.74 -0.99
N LEU A 157 -4.05 -29.46 -0.74
CA LEU A 157 -4.08 -28.43 -1.79
C LEU A 157 -2.79 -27.60 -1.94
N THR A 158 -1.67 -28.06 -1.41
CA THR A 158 -0.35 -27.42 -1.63
C THR A 158 0.24 -27.72 -3.02
N GLN A 159 -0.44 -28.52 -3.85
CA GLN A 159 0.11 -29.05 -5.11
C GLN A 159 -0.20 -28.20 -6.36
N GLU A 160 -1.12 -27.23 -6.31
CA GLU A 160 -1.41 -26.34 -7.46
C GLU A 160 -0.41 -25.18 -7.64
N LEU A 161 0.49 -24.96 -6.68
CA LEU A 161 1.64 -24.05 -6.83
C LEU A 161 2.97 -24.79 -7.11
N ALA A 162 2.91 -26.07 -7.49
CA ALA A 162 4.06 -26.99 -7.50
C ALA A 162 5.23 -26.62 -8.45
N ALA A 163 5.16 -25.57 -9.26
CA ALA A 163 6.36 -24.83 -9.67
C ALA A 163 5.99 -23.47 -10.28
N LEU A 164 6.21 -22.38 -9.54
CA LEU A 164 6.15 -21.01 -10.10
C LEU A 164 7.17 -20.77 -11.24
N VAL A 165 8.04 -21.73 -11.54
CA VAL A 165 9.04 -21.69 -12.63
C VAL A 165 8.40 -21.45 -14.00
N GLU A 166 7.35 -22.18 -14.36
CA GLU A 166 6.74 -22.06 -15.69
C GLU A 166 5.93 -20.77 -15.86
N PRO A 167 5.06 -20.36 -14.91
CA PRO A 167 4.43 -19.03 -14.96
C PRO A 167 5.44 -17.89 -15.07
N LEU A 168 6.56 -17.98 -14.33
CA LEU A 168 7.60 -16.97 -14.30
C LEU A 168 8.35 -16.87 -15.64
N LYS A 169 8.71 -18.01 -16.27
CA LYS A 169 9.27 -18.02 -17.63
C LYS A 169 8.28 -17.48 -18.67
N SER A 170 7.02 -17.89 -18.59
CA SER A 170 5.98 -17.49 -19.54
C SER A 170 5.78 -15.97 -19.51
N LEU A 171 5.69 -15.37 -18.32
CA LEU A 171 5.54 -13.92 -18.18
C LEU A 171 6.80 -13.15 -18.61
N ALA A 172 7.99 -13.69 -18.33
CA ALA A 172 9.24 -13.10 -18.81
C ALA A 172 9.30 -13.06 -20.34
N ALA A 173 8.95 -14.16 -21.01
CA ALA A 173 8.91 -14.25 -22.47
C ALA A 173 7.85 -13.32 -23.08
N GLU A 174 6.66 -13.26 -22.48
CA GLU A 174 5.58 -12.36 -22.91
C GLU A 174 6.01 -10.89 -22.81
N ARG A 175 6.65 -10.50 -21.70
CA ARG A 175 7.17 -9.15 -21.51
C ARG A 175 8.19 -8.76 -22.58
N GLU A 176 9.11 -9.66 -22.94
CA GLU A 176 10.08 -9.43 -24.01
C GLU A 176 9.40 -9.23 -25.37
N SER A 177 8.39 -10.04 -25.67
CA SER A 177 7.58 -9.90 -26.89
C SER A 177 6.90 -8.53 -26.95
N GLN A 178 6.28 -8.10 -25.86
CA GLN A 178 5.59 -6.80 -25.78
C GLN A 178 6.54 -5.60 -25.84
N GLN A 179 7.75 -5.71 -25.27
CA GLN A 179 8.76 -4.65 -25.35
C GLN A 179 9.27 -4.44 -26.77
N ARG A 180 9.34 -5.50 -27.59
CA ARG A 180 9.70 -5.36 -29.02
C ARG A 180 8.63 -4.60 -29.82
N MET A 181 7.38 -4.59 -29.34
CA MET A 181 6.25 -3.93 -30.00
C MET A 181 5.98 -2.51 -29.51
N ARG A 182 6.55 -2.10 -28.36
CA ARG A 182 6.35 -0.76 -27.76
C ARG A 182 7.59 0.11 -27.90
N GLU A 183 7.52 1.16 -28.71
CA GLU A 183 8.53 2.22 -28.75
C GLU A 183 8.32 3.19 -27.58
N GLY A 184 8.94 2.92 -26.43
CA GLY A 184 8.93 3.83 -25.27
C GLY A 184 9.27 3.17 -23.93
N LYS A 185 9.65 3.98 -22.92
CA LYS A 185 9.84 3.50 -21.54
C LYS A 185 8.47 3.13 -20.93
N SER A 186 8.12 1.85 -20.97
CA SER A 186 6.91 1.34 -20.32
C SER A 186 7.09 1.28 -18.80
N LYS A 187 5.99 1.50 -18.06
CA LYS A 187 5.92 1.17 -16.63
C LYS A 187 6.26 -0.32 -16.47
N THR A 188 7.30 -0.65 -15.72
CA THR A 188 7.69 -2.04 -15.48
C THR A 188 7.07 -2.51 -14.17
N ILE A 189 6.02 -3.32 -14.28
CA ILE A 189 5.48 -4.10 -13.16
C ILE A 189 6.40 -5.30 -12.97
N SER A 190 6.61 -5.71 -11.72
CA SER A 190 7.44 -6.89 -11.44
C SER A 190 6.68 -8.17 -11.72
N ILE A 191 7.39 -9.17 -12.26
CA ILE A 191 6.81 -10.50 -12.50
C ILE A 191 6.24 -11.10 -11.21
N TYR A 192 6.89 -10.86 -10.06
CA TYR A 192 6.37 -11.22 -8.74
C TYR A 192 4.93 -10.73 -8.52
N ARG A 193 4.66 -9.45 -8.83
CA ARG A 193 3.34 -8.84 -8.62
C ARG A 193 2.32 -9.31 -9.64
N ASP A 194 2.74 -9.54 -10.89
CA ASP A 194 1.86 -10.11 -11.91
C ASP A 194 1.42 -11.51 -11.54
N ILE A 195 2.35 -12.38 -11.14
CA ILE A 195 2.00 -13.74 -10.67
C ILE A 195 1.10 -13.66 -9.44
N LEU A 196 1.45 -12.83 -8.45
CA LEU A 196 0.63 -12.69 -7.24
C LEU A 196 -0.78 -12.19 -7.55
N PHE A 197 -0.91 -11.23 -8.46
CA PHE A 197 -2.20 -10.70 -8.92
C PHE A 197 -3.01 -11.79 -9.62
N LEU A 198 -2.40 -12.52 -10.57
CA LEU A 198 -3.05 -13.61 -11.29
C LEU A 198 -3.48 -14.73 -10.35
N ALA A 199 -2.64 -15.10 -9.38
CA ALA A 199 -3.00 -16.06 -8.34
C ALA A 199 -4.19 -15.56 -7.52
N CYS A 200 -4.16 -14.30 -7.05
CA CYS A 200 -5.27 -13.70 -6.31
C CYS A 200 -6.56 -13.66 -7.14
N LYS A 201 -6.45 -13.42 -8.45
CA LYS A 201 -7.59 -13.38 -9.36
C LYS A 201 -8.19 -14.75 -9.61
N ALA A 202 -7.36 -15.79 -9.73
CA ALA A 202 -7.79 -17.15 -10.01
C ALA A 202 -8.33 -17.87 -8.76
N LEU A 203 -7.64 -17.73 -7.62
CA LEU A 203 -7.92 -18.49 -6.39
C LEU A 203 -8.69 -17.66 -5.35
N GLY A 204 -8.67 -16.34 -5.45
CA GLY A 204 -9.14 -15.44 -4.40
C GLY A 204 -8.09 -15.19 -3.33
N ARG A 205 -8.01 -13.95 -2.82
CA ARG A 205 -6.99 -13.53 -1.86
C ARG A 205 -7.02 -14.33 -0.55
N SER A 206 -8.19 -14.75 -0.08
CA SER A 206 -8.38 -15.52 1.17
C SER A 206 -7.75 -16.91 1.13
N HIS A 207 -7.55 -17.47 -0.06
CA HIS A 207 -7.00 -18.82 -0.25
C HIS A 207 -5.49 -18.82 -0.53
N ILE A 208 -4.83 -17.66 -0.43
CA ILE A 208 -3.40 -17.54 -0.70
C ILE A 208 -2.65 -17.26 0.61
N ASP A 209 -1.84 -18.24 1.01
CA ASP A 209 -0.77 -18.00 1.99
C ASP A 209 0.37 -17.24 1.30
N LEU A 210 0.49 -15.95 1.63
CA LEU A 210 1.54 -15.10 1.09
C LEU A 210 2.95 -15.57 1.49
N ASN A 211 3.12 -16.14 2.69
CA ASN A 211 4.43 -16.59 3.13
C ASN A 211 4.88 -17.83 2.36
N ALA A 212 3.95 -18.76 2.10
CA ALA A 212 4.21 -19.90 1.23
C ALA A 212 4.50 -19.44 -0.21
N PHE A 213 3.69 -18.52 -0.73
CA PHE A 213 3.88 -17.93 -2.06
C PHE A 213 5.27 -17.30 -2.22
N ASP A 214 5.72 -16.49 -1.27
CA ASP A 214 7.02 -15.81 -1.34
C ASP A 214 8.19 -16.78 -1.34
N LYS A 215 8.12 -17.82 -0.50
CA LYS A 215 9.14 -18.88 -0.47
C LYS A 215 9.21 -19.62 -1.81
N GLN A 216 8.05 -19.95 -2.39
CA GLN A 216 7.97 -20.62 -3.69
C GLN A 216 8.46 -19.72 -4.82
N TYR A 217 8.09 -18.44 -4.82
CA TYR A 217 8.56 -17.49 -5.82
C TYR A 217 10.07 -17.30 -5.74
N SER A 218 10.60 -17.14 -4.53
CA SER A 218 12.04 -17.05 -4.29
C SER A 218 12.79 -18.26 -4.83
N SER A 219 12.33 -19.46 -4.51
CA SER A 219 12.89 -20.70 -5.04
C SER A 219 12.83 -20.76 -6.57
N ALA A 220 11.68 -20.43 -7.17
CA ALA A 220 11.51 -20.45 -8.62
C ALA A 220 12.38 -19.41 -9.33
N TYR A 221 12.48 -18.19 -8.79
CA TYR A 221 13.26 -17.09 -9.34
C TYR A 221 14.74 -17.45 -9.42
N TYR A 222 15.33 -17.96 -8.33
CA TYR A 222 16.74 -18.33 -8.34
C TYR A 222 17.02 -19.50 -9.29
N ARG A 223 16.12 -20.48 -9.36
CA ARG A 223 16.24 -21.61 -10.32
C ARG A 223 16.26 -21.17 -11.78
N VAL A 224 15.50 -20.13 -12.16
CA VAL A 224 15.49 -19.65 -13.56
C VAL A 224 16.59 -18.65 -13.87
N THR A 225 17.02 -17.86 -12.88
CA THR A 225 18.02 -16.80 -13.09
C THR A 225 19.45 -17.32 -13.07
N GLU A 226 19.69 -18.48 -12.47
CA GLU A 226 20.95 -19.23 -12.59
C GLU A 226 21.39 -19.43 -14.05
N ARG A 227 20.43 -19.59 -14.99
CA ARG A 227 20.72 -19.85 -16.42
C ARG A 227 20.44 -18.67 -17.34
N ASN A 228 19.42 -17.85 -17.04
CA ASN A 228 18.90 -16.81 -17.94
C ASN A 228 18.77 -15.42 -17.30
N ASN A 229 19.86 -14.88 -16.71
CA ASN A 229 19.81 -13.62 -15.96
C ASN A 229 19.42 -12.37 -16.80
N ARG A 230 19.57 -12.40 -18.13
CA ARG A 230 19.30 -11.23 -18.99
C ARG A 230 17.81 -10.86 -19.13
N GLN A 231 16.91 -11.81 -18.87
CA GLN A 231 15.47 -11.63 -19.06
C GLN A 231 14.78 -11.00 -17.84
N TYR A 232 15.46 -10.93 -16.70
CA TYR A 232 14.91 -10.52 -15.40
C TYR A 232 15.57 -9.22 -14.93
N GLY A 233 14.75 -8.24 -14.56
CA GLY A 233 15.22 -6.97 -14.04
C GLY A 233 15.31 -6.97 -12.51
N PRO A 234 15.93 -5.96 -11.89
CA PRO A 234 16.02 -5.86 -10.43
C PRO A 234 14.64 -5.85 -9.74
N GLN A 235 13.60 -5.32 -10.41
CA GLN A 235 12.22 -5.31 -9.90
C GLN A 235 11.61 -6.71 -9.80
N ASP A 236 12.10 -7.70 -10.55
CA ASP A 236 11.56 -9.07 -10.56
C ASP A 236 12.12 -9.93 -9.43
N LYS A 237 13.11 -9.41 -8.68
CA LYS A 237 13.70 -10.11 -7.55
C LYS A 237 12.64 -10.42 -6.49
N PRO A 238 12.83 -11.50 -5.70
CA PRO A 238 11.99 -11.76 -4.55
C PRO A 238 12.00 -10.56 -3.59
N ILE A 239 10.88 -10.35 -2.91
CA ILE A 239 10.74 -9.34 -1.86
C ILE A 239 11.86 -9.47 -0.82
N SER A 240 12.44 -8.35 -0.39
CA SER A 240 13.52 -8.36 0.59
C SER A 240 13.02 -8.78 1.98
N LEU A 241 13.92 -9.26 2.84
CA LEU A 241 13.57 -9.63 4.21
C LEU A 241 12.99 -8.46 5.01
N ILE A 242 13.55 -7.26 4.85
CA ILE A 242 13.04 -6.06 5.51
C ILE A 242 11.64 -5.72 4.99
N ALA A 243 11.43 -5.77 3.67
CA ALA A 243 10.11 -5.54 3.07
C ALA A 243 9.07 -6.59 3.52
N LEU A 244 9.46 -7.85 3.72
CA LEU A 244 8.60 -8.87 4.33
C LEU A 244 8.14 -8.46 5.74
N TYR A 245 9.07 -8.00 6.58
CA TYR A 245 8.74 -7.50 7.93
C TYR A 245 7.84 -6.26 7.86
N CYS A 246 8.13 -5.30 6.97
CA CYS A 246 7.26 -4.14 6.77
C CYS A 246 5.85 -4.58 6.36
N ARG A 247 5.70 -5.53 5.44
CA ARG A 247 4.40 -6.03 5.00
C ARG A 247 3.65 -6.79 6.10
N GLN A 248 4.36 -7.46 7.02
CA GLN A 248 3.76 -8.16 8.15
C GLN A 248 3.35 -7.20 9.27
N TYR A 249 4.17 -6.19 9.56
CA TYR A 249 3.93 -5.23 10.63
C TYR A 249 2.84 -4.22 10.25
N PHE A 250 2.92 -3.67 9.04
CA PHE A 250 1.95 -2.72 8.53
C PHE A 250 0.87 -3.46 7.75
N ARG A 251 -0.34 -3.53 8.30
CA ARG A 251 -1.46 -4.28 7.72
C ARG A 251 -1.74 -3.85 6.27
N PRO A 252 -2.24 -4.74 5.40
CA PRO A 252 -2.71 -4.33 4.08
C PRO A 252 -3.77 -3.24 4.22
N LEU A 253 -3.74 -2.23 3.34
CA LEU A 253 -4.86 -1.31 3.18
C LEU A 253 -6.08 -2.14 2.77
N SER A 254 -6.96 -2.36 3.73
CA SER A 254 -8.24 -3.01 3.51
C SER A 254 -9.16 -1.89 3.09
N LEU A 255 -9.25 -1.63 1.79
CA LEU A 255 -10.25 -0.69 1.29
C LEU A 255 -11.61 -1.38 1.42
N PRO A 256 -12.55 -0.87 2.23
CA PRO A 256 -13.96 -1.22 2.07
C PRO A 256 -14.48 -0.81 0.68
#